data_AF-A0A9D1ZM10-F1
#
_entry.id   AF-A0A9D1ZM10-F1
#
_cell.length_a   1.000
_cell.length_b   1.000
_cell.length_c   1.000
_cell.angle_alpha   90.00
_cell.angle_beta   90.00
_cell.angle_gamma   90.00
#
_symmetry.space_group_name_H-M   'P 1'
#
loop_
_entity.id
_entity.type
_entity.pdbx_description
1 polymer ?
#
loop_
_entity_poly.entity_id
_entity_poly.type
_entity_poly.pdbx_seq_one_letter_code
_entity_poly.pdbx_strand_id
1 'polypeptide(L)' 'MGAWSIVIGIVLILLSIQVFYSVGKAYKKLKNGELTNPSPFILYGLWTSGVVGLFIAVMGVMTFTFY' A
#
# COMPACT_ATOMS: atom_id res chain seq x y z
N MET A 1 14.13 -16.57 17.60
CA MET A 1 13.61 -15.28 17.08
C MET A 1 13.44 -15.25 15.56
N GLY A 2 14.01 -16.18 14.76
CA GLY A 2 13.93 -16.11 13.28
C GLY A 2 12.57 -16.42 12.63
N ALA A 3 11.70 -17.24 13.23
CA ALA A 3 10.40 -17.56 12.63
C ALA A 3 9.43 -16.37 12.62
N TRP A 4 9.48 -15.53 13.66
CA TRP A 4 8.60 -14.36 13.77
C TRP A 4 8.98 -13.23 12.81
N SER A 5 10.27 -13.01 12.55
CA SER A 5 10.75 -12.03 11.56
C SER A 5 10.24 -12.33 10.16
N ILE A 6 10.27 -13.61 9.77
CA ILE A 6 9.76 -14.10 8.48
C ILE A 6 8.25 -13.85 8.39
N VAL A 7 7.49 -14.20 9.43
CA VAL A 7 6.04 -13.99 9.47
C VAL A 7 5.70 -12.50 9.37
N ILE A 8 6.40 -11.64 10.10
CA ILE A 8 6.21 -10.18 10.06
C ILE A 8 6.55 -9.63 8.67
N GLY A 9 7.66 -10.06 8.08
CA GLY A 9 8.05 -9.67 6.73
C GLY A 9 7.00 -10.04 5.67
N ILE A 10 6.45 -11.25 5.73
CA ILE A 10 5.37 -11.70 4.82
C ILE A 10 4.13 -10.81 4.99
N VAL A 11 3.72 -10.54 6.23
CA VAL A 11 2.55 -9.69 6.51
C VAL A 11 2.74 -8.28 5.97
N LEU A 12 3.93 -7.69 6.14
CA LEU A 12 4.25 -6.36 5.61
C LEU A 12 4.17 -6.33 4.08
N ILE A 13 4.68 -7.35 3.40
CA ILE A 13 4.58 -7.44 1.93
C ILE A 13 3.11 -7.57 1.49
N LEU A 14 2.32 -8.42 2.14
CA LEU A 14 0.89 -8.57 1.83
C LEU A 14 0.12 -7.27 2.05
N LEU A 15 0.40 -6.55 3.14
CA LEU A 15 -0.19 -5.24 3.41
C LEU A 15 0.16 -4.21 2.33
N SER A 16 1.42 -4.18 1.90
CA SER A 16 1.85 -3.31 0.80
C SER A 16 1.07 -3.60 -0.48
N ILE A 17 0.96 -4.87 -0.87
CA ILE A 17 0.19 -5.29 -2.06
C ILE A 17 -1.28 -4.85 -1.93
N GLN A 18 -1.88 -5.01 -0.76
CA GLN A 18 -3.27 -4.61 -0.51
C GLN A 18 -3.46 -3.08 -0.61
N VAL A 19 -2.49 -2.29 -0.12
CA VAL A 19 -2.49 -0.83 -0.25
C VAL A 19 -2.43 -0.44 -1.72
N PHE A 20 -1.49 -1.00 -2.49
CA PHE A 20 -1.39 -0.72 -3.93
C PHE A 20 -2.64 -1.14 -4.71
N TYR A 21 -3.23 -2.29 -4.38
CA TYR A 21 -4.48 -2.74 -5.00
C TYR A 21 -5.63 -1.76 -4.71
N SER A 22 -5.75 -1.31 -3.46
CA SER A 22 -6.78 -0.36 -3.04
C SER A 22 -6.61 1.00 -3.73
N VAL A 23 -5.39 1.51 -3.82
CA VAL A 23 -5.05 2.75 -4.53
C VAL A 23 -5.37 2.61 -6.03
N GLY A 24 -4.95 1.53 -6.67
CA GLY A 24 -5.22 1.28 -8.09
C GLY A 24 -6.72 1.17 -8.39
N LYS A 25 -7.47 0.46 -7.53
CA LYS A 25 -8.93 0.36 -7.64
C LYS A 25 -9.60 1.73 -7.47
N ALA A 26 -9.19 2.51 -6.49
CA ALA A 26 -9.73 3.85 -6.25
C ALA A 26 -9.39 4.82 -7.39
N TYR A 27 -8.18 4.74 -7.96
CA TYR A 27 -7.80 5.50 -9.14
C TYR A 27 -8.63 5.12 -10.36
N LYS A 28 -8.89 3.82 -10.57
CA LYS A 28 -9.76 3.34 -11.66
C LYS A 28 -11.20 3.86 -11.51
N LYS A 29 -11.76 3.82 -10.29
CA LYS A 29 -13.08 4.39 -10.00
C LYS A 29 -13.15 5.90 -10.25
N LEU A 30 -12.11 6.62 -9.86
CA LEU A 30 -11.98 8.06 -10.11
C LEU A 30 -11.93 8.36 -11.60
N LYS A 31 -11.12 7.60 -12.36
CA LYS A 31 -10.99 7.74 -13.82
C LYS A 31 -12.28 7.42 -14.56
N ASN A 32 -13.05 6.44 -14.09
CA ASN A 32 -14.31 6.03 -14.70
C ASN A 32 -15.47 7.00 -14.40
N GLY A 33 -15.29 8.02 -13.56
CA GLY A 33 -16.37 8.92 -13.16
C GLY A 33 -17.43 8.24 -12.28
N GLU A 34 -17.12 7.07 -11.69
CA GLU A 34 -18.01 6.36 -10.76
C GLU A 34 -18.16 7.10 -9.41
N LEU A 35 -17.31 8.11 -9.17
CA LEU A 35 -17.40 9.01 -8.04
C LEU A 35 -18.13 10.29 -8.48
N THR A 36 -19.33 10.50 -7.96
CA THR A 36 -20.24 11.58 -8.37
C THR A 36 -19.80 12.97 -7.89
N ASN A 37 -18.84 13.04 -6.97
CA ASN A 37 -18.20 14.27 -6.48
C ASN A 37 -16.89 13.94 -5.76
N PRO A 38 -15.80 13.62 -6.48
CA PRO A 38 -14.54 13.32 -5.82
C PRO A 38 -13.98 14.60 -5.19
N SER A 39 -13.78 14.58 -3.88
CA SER A 39 -13.10 15.67 -3.17
C SER A 39 -11.71 15.93 -3.79
N PRO A 40 -11.27 17.20 -3.92
CA PRO A 40 -9.95 17.53 -4.45
C PRO A 40 -8.80 16.89 -3.63
N PHE A 41 -9.07 16.50 -2.39
CA PHE A 41 -8.12 15.80 -1.53
C PHE A 41 -7.93 14.31 -1.86
N ILE A 42 -8.80 13.70 -2.68
CA ILE A 42 -8.73 12.27 -3.01
C ILE A 42 -7.44 11.95 -3.79
N LEU A 43 -7.04 12.80 -4.73
CA LEU A 43 -5.80 12.62 -5.49
C LEU A 43 -4.57 12.63 -4.58
N TYR A 44 -4.51 13.57 -3.64
CA TYR A 44 -3.45 13.63 -2.63
C TYR A 44 -3.47 12.41 -1.72
N GLY A 45 -4.65 11.97 -1.27
CA GLY A 45 -4.82 10.77 -0.46
C GLY A 45 -4.39 9.48 -1.17
N LEU A 46 -4.65 9.37 -2.48
CA LEU A 46 -4.19 8.24 -3.29
C LEU A 46 -2.68 8.25 -3.47
N TRP A 47 -2.09 9.42 -3.70
CA TRP A 47 -0.64 9.57 -3.83
C TRP A 47 0.07 9.23 -2.51
N THR A 48 -0.37 9.79 -1.38
CA THR A 48 0.21 9.50 -0.07
C THR A 48 0.04 8.03 0.31
N SER A 49 -1.12 7.43 0.04
CA SER A 49 -1.33 5.99 0.26
C SER A 49 -0.39 5.13 -0.58
N GLY A 50 -0.12 5.51 -1.84
CA GLY A 50 0.87 4.83 -2.68
C GLY A 50 2.29 4.93 -2.13
N VAL A 51 2.69 6.11 -1.65
CA VAL A 51 3.99 6.32 -1.00
C VAL A 51 4.12 5.48 0.26
N VAL A 52 3.09 5.47 1.11
CA VAL A 52 3.06 4.64 2.34
C VAL A 52 3.15 3.15 2.00
N GLY A 53 2.43 2.68 0.97
CA GLY A 53 2.53 1.30 0.49
C GLY A 53 3.96 0.92 0.07
N LEU A 54 4.67 1.84 -0.59
CA LEU A 54 6.07 1.65 -0.96
C LEU A 54 6.99 1.52 0.26
N PHE A 55 6.82 2.40 1.27
CA PHE A 55 7.58 2.29 2.52
C PHE A 55 7.32 0.99 3.26
N ILE A 56 6.05 0.53 3.30
CA ILE A 56 5.70 -0.76 3.90
C ILE A 56 6.38 -1.92 3.15
N ALA A 57 6.44 -1.85 1.81
CA ALA A 57 7.14 -2.85 1.00
C ALA A 57 8.63 -2.91 1.35
N VAL A 58 9.29 -1.75 1.40
CA VAL A 58 10.72 -1.62 1.75
C VAL A 58 10.97 -2.16 3.16
N MET A 59 10.12 -1.82 4.13
CA MET A 59 10.20 -2.34 5.49
C MET A 59 10.05 -3.85 5.54
N GLY A 60 9.10 -4.41 4.78
CA GLY A 60 8.93 -5.86 4.65
C GLY A 60 10.19 -6.55 4.15
N VAL A 61 10.80 -6.03 3.07
CA VAL A 61 12.06 -6.55 2.52
C VAL A 61 13.22 -6.42 3.53
N MET A 62 13.37 -5.25 4.16
CA MET A 62 14.42 -5.05 5.17
C MET A 62 14.27 -5.99 6.36
N THR A 63 13.03 -6.33 6.75
CA THR A 63 12.77 -7.29 7.81
C THR A 63 13.28 -8.70 7.48
N PHE A 64 13.39 -9.08 6.19
CA PHE A 64 14.05 -10.32 5.77
C PHE A 64 15.57 -10.21 5.64
N THR A 65 16.09 -9.00 5.42
CA THR A 65 17.51 -8.80 5.05
C THR A 65 18.38 -8.56 6.27
N PHE A 66 17.83 -7.94 7.32
CA PHE A 66 18.56 -7.53 8.53
C PHE A 66 18.23 -8.38 9.78
N TYR A 67 17.35 -9.38 9.66
CA TYR A 67 16.92 -10.30 10.74
C TYR A 67 16.80 -11.74 10.25
#